data_AF-K1SJ66-F1
#
_entry.id   AF-K1SJ66-F1
#
_cell.length_a   1.000
_cell.length_b   1.000
_cell.length_c   1.000
_cell.angle_alpha   90.00
_cell.angle_beta   90.00
_cell.angle_gamma   90.00
#
_symmetry.space_group_name_H-M   'P 1'
#
loop_
_entity.id
_entity.type
_entity.pdbx_description
1 polymer ?
#
loop_
_entity_poly.entity_id
_entity_poly.type
_entity_poly.pdbx_seq_one_letter_code
_entity_poly.pdbx_strand_id
1 'polypeptide(L)'
;GYDPSTATVADTVFRFDDKPLPPIRTYSEKWDYPPFSGAVAGGRIYGRGTLDMKCMLFSLMEGADNLIAEGFQPERDIWFAFGQDEEVSGRQGAFKIADYFKQKGLRFSAVYDEGGIIAAPGSAIESIQEPLALVGVGEKGFLTLRLTIKGMGGHSSMPPSKSSLVYAAEIIEKLNDNQFPAEIISPIAAFFDNVGEEMGFFSQMVIANQWLLEPLLLKTMEKSTRLQCAGTHYNRP
;
A
#
# COMPACT_ATOMS: atom_id res chain seq x y z
N GLY A 1 4.24 -16.63 11.48
CA GLY A 1 4.04 -15.18 11.29
C GLY A 1 4.93 -14.45 12.28
N TYR A 2 5.39 -13.26 11.93
CA TYR A 2 6.13 -12.38 12.84
C TYR A 2 5.24 -12.00 14.04
N ASP A 3 5.74 -12.17 15.27
CA ASP A 3 5.05 -11.76 16.51
C ASP A 3 5.74 -10.52 17.09
N PRO A 4 5.17 -9.32 16.87
CA PRO A 4 5.76 -8.07 17.34
C PRO A 4 5.84 -7.96 18.88
N SER A 5 5.15 -8.81 19.64
CA SER A 5 5.23 -8.83 21.10
C SER A 5 6.52 -9.46 21.64
N THR A 6 7.25 -10.17 20.77
CA THR A 6 8.50 -10.89 21.12
C THR A 6 9.76 -10.19 20.62
N ALA A 7 9.62 -9.12 19.85
CA ALA A 7 10.75 -8.36 19.33
C ALA A 7 11.33 -7.46 20.43
N THR A 8 12.44 -7.88 21.05
CA THR A 8 13.30 -6.98 21.82
C THR A 8 13.79 -5.86 20.91
N VAL A 9 13.81 -4.62 21.42
CA VAL A 9 14.38 -3.43 20.75
C VAL A 9 15.89 -3.63 20.58
N ALA A 10 16.29 -4.49 19.65
CA ALA A 10 17.64 -4.57 19.15
C ALA A 10 17.80 -3.47 18.09
N ASP A 11 19.02 -2.96 17.95
CA ASP A 11 19.44 -2.00 16.94
C ASP A 11 18.65 -2.17 15.64
N THR A 12 17.80 -1.19 15.33
CA THR A 12 16.85 -1.27 14.20
C THR A 12 17.50 -0.91 12.87
N VAL A 13 18.83 -0.85 12.85
CA VAL A 13 19.65 -0.59 11.68
C VAL A 13 20.32 -1.91 11.33
N PHE A 14 19.93 -2.47 10.19
CA PHE A 14 20.60 -3.64 9.62
C PHE A 14 22.09 -3.33 9.46
N ARG A 15 22.94 -4.17 10.05
CA ARG A 15 24.39 -4.13 9.87
C ARG A 15 24.82 -5.30 9.01
N PHE A 16 25.90 -5.12 8.25
CA PHE A 16 26.42 -6.16 7.37
C PHE A 16 26.77 -7.46 8.11
N ASP A 17 27.07 -7.38 9.41
CA ASP A 17 27.40 -8.49 10.30
C ASP A 17 26.20 -9.07 11.07
N ASP A 18 24.98 -8.60 10.83
CA ASP A 18 23.79 -9.12 11.48
C ASP A 18 23.55 -10.59 11.12
N LYS A 19 23.32 -11.42 12.15
CA LYS A 19 23.03 -12.84 11.96
C LYS A 19 21.57 -13.02 11.54
N PRO A 20 21.29 -13.69 10.41
CA PRO A 20 19.92 -13.92 9.97
C PRO A 20 19.17 -14.79 10.98
N LEU A 21 17.91 -14.45 11.22
CA LEU A 21 17.00 -15.29 12.00
C LEU A 21 16.78 -16.66 11.31
N PRO A 22 16.47 -17.73 12.06
CA PRO A 22 16.14 -19.01 11.47
C PRO A 22 15.01 -18.91 10.43
N PRO A 23 15.11 -19.62 9.29
CA PRO A 23 14.10 -19.52 8.25
C PRO A 23 12.76 -20.07 8.75
N ILE A 24 11.67 -19.42 8.36
CA ILE A 24 10.31 -19.90 8.62
C ILE A 24 10.11 -21.18 7.79
N ARG A 25 9.94 -22.33 8.46
CA ARG A 25 9.79 -23.63 7.81
C ARG A 25 8.36 -24.08 7.60
N THR A 26 7.40 -23.40 8.22
CA THR A 26 5.98 -23.75 8.15
C THR A 26 5.25 -22.67 7.36
N TYR A 27 4.67 -23.06 6.23
CA TYR A 27 3.89 -22.20 5.36
C TYR A 27 2.72 -22.98 4.77
N SER A 28 1.73 -22.23 4.25
CA SER A 28 0.53 -22.82 3.65
C SER A 28 0.90 -23.73 2.48
N GLU A 29 0.28 -24.92 2.43
CA GLU A 29 0.41 -25.87 1.31
C GLU A 29 -0.25 -25.35 0.01
N LYS A 30 -0.93 -24.20 0.06
CA LYS A 30 -1.52 -23.54 -1.13
C LYS A 30 -0.50 -22.87 -2.06
N TRP A 31 0.78 -22.87 -1.69
CA TRP A 31 1.82 -22.32 -2.54
C TRP A 31 2.30 -23.36 -3.55
N ASP A 32 2.26 -23.02 -4.84
CA ASP A 32 2.81 -23.87 -5.91
C ASP A 32 4.33 -24.09 -5.75
N TYR A 33 5.03 -23.08 -5.19
CA TYR A 33 6.46 -23.12 -4.87
C TYR A 33 6.68 -22.62 -3.45
N PRO A 34 7.62 -23.19 -2.67
CA PRO A 34 7.90 -22.72 -1.32
C PRO A 34 8.11 -21.19 -1.27
N PRO A 35 7.45 -20.45 -0.37
CA PRO A 35 7.41 -18.98 -0.41
C PRO A 35 8.77 -18.32 -0.24
N PHE A 36 9.77 -19.01 0.32
CA PHE A 36 11.11 -18.47 0.51
C PHE A 36 12.16 -19.14 -0.38
N SER A 37 11.74 -19.90 -1.42
CA SER A 37 12.66 -20.59 -2.32
C SER A 37 13.25 -19.69 -3.40
N GLY A 38 12.54 -18.63 -3.82
CA GLY A 38 12.92 -17.85 -5.00
C GLY A 38 12.85 -18.68 -6.30
N ALA A 39 11.95 -19.67 -6.37
CA ALA A 39 11.84 -20.57 -7.50
C ALA A 39 11.61 -19.80 -8.81
N VAL A 40 12.36 -20.16 -9.85
CA VAL A 40 12.21 -19.58 -11.19
C VAL A 40 11.47 -20.57 -12.07
N ALA A 41 10.30 -20.18 -12.57
CA ALA A 41 9.47 -21.03 -13.43
C ALA A 41 8.67 -20.19 -14.42
N GLY A 42 8.58 -20.62 -15.68
CA GLY A 42 7.78 -19.94 -16.71
C GLY A 42 8.15 -18.47 -16.91
N GLY A 43 9.44 -18.12 -16.76
CA GLY A 43 9.93 -16.73 -16.88
C GLY A 43 9.57 -15.83 -15.69
N ARG A 44 9.11 -16.40 -14.57
CA ARG A 44 8.72 -15.66 -13.35
C ARG A 44 9.49 -16.17 -12.13
N ILE A 45 9.64 -15.31 -11.14
CA ILE A 45 10.23 -15.63 -9.84
C ILE A 45 9.11 -15.72 -8.80
N TYR A 46 9.00 -16.88 -8.16
CA TYR A 46 8.01 -17.18 -7.14
C TYR A 46 8.63 -17.08 -5.74
N GLY A 47 8.08 -16.18 -4.92
CA GLY A 47 8.45 -16.05 -3.52
C GLY A 47 7.72 -14.91 -2.83
N ARG A 48 7.53 -15.02 -1.52
CA ARG A 48 7.12 -13.90 -0.67
C ARG A 48 8.21 -12.83 -0.75
N GLY A 49 7.79 -11.62 -1.07
CA GLY A 49 8.70 -10.49 -1.20
C GLY A 49 9.08 -10.15 -2.63
N THR A 50 8.77 -11.00 -3.62
CA THR A 50 9.25 -10.77 -4.99
C THR A 50 8.61 -9.56 -5.65
N LEU A 51 7.32 -9.27 -5.39
CA LEU A 51 6.66 -8.04 -5.85
C LEU A 51 6.75 -6.90 -4.83
N ASP A 52 6.56 -7.24 -3.55
CA ASP A 52 6.53 -6.29 -2.43
C ASP A 52 7.61 -6.66 -1.42
N MET A 53 8.77 -6.00 -1.42
CA MET A 53 9.25 -5.09 -2.48
C MET A 53 10.69 -5.41 -2.92
N LYS A 54 11.12 -6.68 -2.79
CA LYS A 54 12.52 -7.07 -3.02
C LYS A 54 12.95 -6.84 -4.47
N CYS A 55 12.06 -6.96 -5.46
CA CYS A 55 12.44 -6.64 -6.85
C CYS A 55 12.87 -5.19 -7.02
N MET A 56 12.19 -4.24 -6.36
CA MET A 56 12.54 -2.82 -6.40
C MET A 56 13.84 -2.56 -5.65
N LEU A 57 14.02 -3.17 -4.47
CA LEU A 57 15.28 -3.10 -3.73
C LEU A 57 16.48 -3.55 -4.58
N PHE A 58 16.39 -4.75 -5.19
CA PHE A 58 17.49 -5.24 -6.04
C PHE A 58 17.68 -4.38 -7.29
N SER A 59 16.60 -3.91 -7.92
CA SER A 59 16.69 -3.00 -9.07
C SER A 59 17.43 -1.70 -8.73
N LEU A 60 17.19 -1.13 -7.54
CA LEU A 60 17.90 0.06 -7.07
C LEU A 60 19.39 -0.20 -6.85
N MET A 61 19.75 -1.31 -6.20
CA MET A 61 21.14 -1.66 -5.93
C MET A 61 21.92 -1.94 -7.22
N GLU A 62 21.35 -2.76 -8.12
CA GLU A 62 21.96 -3.06 -9.43
C GLU A 62 22.07 -1.80 -10.30
N GLY A 63 21.07 -0.92 -10.27
CA GLY A 63 21.12 0.36 -10.97
C GLY A 63 22.24 1.26 -10.45
N ALA A 64 22.42 1.33 -9.13
CA ALA A 64 23.51 2.08 -8.51
C ALA A 64 24.88 1.51 -8.89
N ASP A 65 25.04 0.18 -8.82
CA ASP A 65 26.30 -0.49 -9.18
C ASP A 65 26.67 -0.26 -10.64
N ASN A 66 25.71 -0.34 -11.56
CA ASN A 66 25.93 -0.05 -12.98
C ASN A 66 26.36 1.41 -13.22
N LEU A 67 25.67 2.37 -12.60
CA LEU A 67 26.03 3.79 -12.71
C LEU A 67 27.44 4.06 -12.17
N ILE A 68 27.80 3.45 -11.03
CA ILE A 68 29.14 3.57 -10.46
C ILE A 68 30.18 2.96 -11.41
N ALA A 69 29.92 1.80 -11.98
CA ALA A 69 30.81 1.13 -12.94
C ALA A 69 31.02 1.96 -14.22
N GLU A 70 29.99 2.69 -14.65
CA GLU A 70 30.03 3.62 -15.79
C GLU A 70 30.75 4.95 -15.46
N GLY A 71 31.15 5.16 -14.21
CA GLY A 71 31.80 6.40 -13.76
C GLY A 71 30.83 7.57 -13.64
N PHE A 72 29.53 7.32 -13.57
CA PHE A 72 28.52 8.35 -13.36
C PHE A 72 28.77 9.06 -12.02
N GLN A 73 28.68 10.40 -12.05
CA GLN A 73 28.78 11.24 -10.85
C GLN A 73 27.48 12.05 -10.73
N PRO A 74 26.64 11.76 -9.73
CA PRO A 74 25.39 12.48 -9.57
C PRO A 74 25.65 13.93 -9.15
N GLU A 75 24.83 14.86 -9.64
CA GLU A 75 24.92 16.28 -9.27
C GLU A 75 24.54 16.54 -7.80
N ARG A 76 23.88 15.57 -7.15
CA ARG A 76 23.41 15.62 -5.77
C ARG A 76 23.66 14.29 -5.08
N ASP A 77 23.75 14.33 -3.75
CA ASP A 77 23.84 13.12 -2.95
C ASP A 77 22.58 12.27 -3.09
N ILE A 78 22.78 10.97 -3.33
CA ILE A 78 21.71 9.97 -3.32
C ILE A 78 21.86 9.14 -2.05
N TRP A 79 20.79 9.12 -1.24
CA TRP A 79 20.75 8.36 0.01
C TRP A 79 19.82 7.16 -0.15
N PHE A 80 20.36 5.96 0.05
CA PHE A 80 19.58 4.74 0.16
C PHE A 80 19.20 4.50 1.63
N ALA A 81 17.91 4.36 1.89
CA ALA A 81 17.34 4.27 3.23
C ALA A 81 16.31 3.14 3.28
N PHE A 82 16.69 2.01 3.88
CA PHE A 82 15.84 0.81 3.91
C PHE A 82 15.35 0.51 5.32
N GLY A 83 14.02 0.51 5.50
CA GLY A 83 13.35 0.06 6.72
C GLY A 83 13.05 -1.44 6.69
N GLN A 84 12.63 -2.00 7.83
CA GLN A 84 12.37 -3.45 7.97
C GLN A 84 10.97 -3.79 8.51
N ASP A 85 10.16 -2.79 8.88
CA ASP A 85 8.87 -2.98 9.56
C ASP A 85 7.70 -2.23 8.93
N GLU A 86 7.80 -1.82 7.66
CA GLU A 86 6.74 -1.12 6.89
C GLU A 86 5.40 -1.85 7.04
N GLU A 87 5.38 -3.13 6.65
CA GLU A 87 4.23 -4.07 6.66
C GLU A 87 3.54 -4.29 8.02
N VAL A 88 4.10 -3.71 9.09
CA VAL A 88 3.55 -3.80 10.44
C VAL A 88 3.23 -2.43 10.99
N SER A 89 4.16 -1.47 10.88
CA SER A 89 3.95 -0.12 11.43
C SER A 89 4.87 0.98 10.91
N GLY A 90 6.04 0.65 10.36
CA GLY A 90 7.10 1.60 9.98
C GLY A 90 7.76 2.37 11.14
N ARG A 91 7.41 2.07 12.41
CA ARG A 91 7.87 2.83 13.59
C ARG A 91 9.33 2.58 13.93
N GLN A 92 9.85 1.40 13.60
CA GLN A 92 11.23 1.01 13.88
C GLN A 92 12.16 1.22 12.68
N GLY A 93 11.63 1.23 11.45
CA GLY A 93 12.34 1.51 10.21
C GLY A 93 12.22 2.99 9.83
N ALA A 94 11.31 3.28 8.91
CA ALA A 94 11.17 4.58 8.26
C ALA A 94 11.09 5.76 9.25
N PHE A 95 10.32 5.62 10.34
CA PHE A 95 10.19 6.70 11.34
C PHE A 95 11.53 7.03 12.02
N LYS A 96 12.31 6.01 12.40
CA LYS A 96 13.62 6.22 13.03
C LYS A 96 14.66 6.75 12.05
N ILE A 97 14.61 6.31 10.80
CA ILE A 97 15.47 6.83 9.73
C ILE A 97 15.20 8.33 9.52
N ALA A 98 13.92 8.71 9.42
CA ALA A 98 13.53 10.11 9.28
C ALA A 98 13.97 10.96 10.49
N ASP A 99 13.83 10.43 11.71
CA ASP A 99 14.30 11.12 12.92
C ASP A 99 15.83 11.26 12.94
N TYR A 100 16.57 10.23 12.55
CA TYR A 100 18.03 10.28 12.39
C TYR A 100 18.45 11.38 11.41
N PHE A 101 17.84 11.44 10.22
CA PHE A 101 18.14 12.48 9.24
C PHE A 101 17.83 13.88 9.76
N LYS A 102 16.72 14.03 10.49
CA LYS A 102 16.35 15.29 11.13
C LYS A 102 17.37 15.72 12.18
N GLN A 103 17.82 14.80 13.04
CA GLN A 103 18.85 15.06 14.05
C GLN A 103 20.20 15.46 13.44
N LYS A 104 20.53 14.91 12.26
CA LYS A 104 21.72 15.28 11.48
C LYS A 104 21.58 16.60 10.72
N GLY A 105 20.41 17.23 10.74
CA GLY A 105 20.15 18.46 10.00
C GLY A 105 20.05 18.26 8.48
N LEU A 106 19.90 17.02 8.02
CA LEU A 106 19.80 16.70 6.58
C LEU A 106 18.46 17.19 6.02
N ARG A 107 18.47 17.58 4.75
CA ARG A 107 17.30 18.03 3.99
C ARG A 107 17.38 17.40 2.60
N PHE A 108 16.25 16.88 2.13
CA PHE A 108 16.16 16.21 0.85
C PHE A 108 15.27 17.03 -0.08
N SER A 109 15.68 17.16 -1.34
CA SER A 109 14.87 17.80 -2.38
C SER A 109 13.71 16.91 -2.83
N ALA A 110 13.86 15.58 -2.70
CA ALA A 110 12.87 14.58 -3.04
C ALA A 110 13.07 13.35 -2.16
N VAL A 111 11.98 12.61 -1.94
CA VAL A 111 11.97 11.29 -1.31
C VAL A 111 11.17 10.38 -2.24
N TYR A 112 11.74 9.22 -2.56
CA TYR A 112 11.11 8.19 -3.37
C TYR A 112 10.95 6.96 -2.50
N ASP A 113 9.74 6.41 -2.44
CA ASP A 113 9.39 5.23 -1.67
C ASP A 113 8.77 4.17 -2.59
N GLU A 114 8.24 3.08 -2.01
CA GLU A 114 7.43 2.10 -2.73
C GLU A 114 6.38 2.80 -3.61
N GLY A 115 6.57 2.69 -4.92
CA GLY A 115 5.71 3.30 -5.92
C GLY A 115 4.57 2.38 -6.32
N GLY A 116 3.99 2.65 -7.49
CA GLY A 116 3.09 1.70 -8.13
C GLY A 116 3.84 0.62 -8.90
N ILE A 117 3.08 -0.35 -9.39
CA ILE A 117 3.60 -1.42 -10.25
C ILE A 117 3.51 -1.04 -11.73
N ILE A 118 4.28 -1.74 -12.57
CA ILE A 118 3.97 -1.84 -13.99
C ILE A 118 2.86 -2.87 -14.14
N ALA A 119 1.63 -2.39 -14.30
CA ALA A 119 0.47 -3.23 -14.47
C ALA A 119 0.44 -3.84 -15.88
N ALA A 120 0.14 -5.14 -15.96
CA ALA A 120 -0.06 -5.80 -17.24
C ALA A 120 -1.32 -5.25 -17.96
N PRO A 121 -1.40 -5.37 -19.30
CA PRO A 121 -2.60 -5.07 -20.08
C PRO A 121 -3.90 -5.54 -19.41
N GLY A 122 -4.85 -4.63 -19.25
CA GLY A 122 -6.18 -4.89 -18.69
C GLY A 122 -6.21 -5.18 -17.18
N SER A 123 -5.07 -5.22 -16.48
CA SER A 123 -5.02 -5.65 -15.07
C SER A 123 -5.36 -4.55 -14.06
N ALA A 124 -4.91 -3.32 -14.31
CA ALA A 124 -5.25 -2.14 -13.50
C ALA A 124 -6.57 -1.50 -13.95
N ILE A 125 -6.71 -1.27 -15.26
CA ILE A 125 -7.91 -0.75 -15.90
C ILE A 125 -8.23 -1.65 -17.08
N GLU A 126 -9.41 -2.29 -17.05
CA GLU A 126 -9.83 -3.27 -18.06
C GLU A 126 -9.84 -2.70 -19.48
N SER A 127 -10.16 -1.41 -19.65
CA SER A 127 -10.19 -0.77 -20.97
C SER A 127 -8.81 -0.44 -21.55
N ILE A 128 -7.73 -0.50 -20.75
CA ILE A 128 -6.37 -0.16 -21.20
C ILE A 128 -5.63 -1.45 -21.47
N GLN A 129 -5.29 -1.69 -22.74
CA GLN A 129 -4.65 -2.93 -23.19
C GLN A 129 -3.13 -2.80 -23.37
N GLU A 130 -2.55 -1.68 -22.93
CA GLU A 130 -1.11 -1.45 -22.89
C GLU A 130 -0.58 -1.58 -21.45
N PRO A 131 0.72 -1.89 -21.27
CA PRO A 131 1.35 -1.86 -19.95
C PRO A 131 1.25 -0.46 -19.31
N LEU A 132 0.83 -0.40 -18.05
CA LEU A 132 0.62 0.87 -17.34
C LEU A 132 1.61 1.00 -16.18
N ALA A 133 2.50 1.99 -16.26
CA ALA A 133 3.37 2.37 -15.14
C ALA A 133 2.60 3.28 -14.17
N LEU A 134 2.31 2.77 -12.98
CA LEU A 134 1.60 3.53 -11.95
C LEU A 134 2.61 4.28 -11.07
N VAL A 135 2.41 5.59 -10.92
CA VAL A 135 3.24 6.44 -10.07
C VAL A 135 2.40 6.94 -8.90
N GLY A 136 2.74 6.51 -7.69
CA GLY A 136 2.14 6.99 -6.46
C GLY A 136 2.63 8.40 -6.15
N VAL A 137 1.73 9.39 -6.15
CA VAL A 137 2.02 10.78 -5.76
C VAL A 137 1.43 11.15 -4.40
N GLY A 138 0.80 10.19 -3.74
CA GLY A 138 0.19 10.33 -2.43
C GLY A 138 -0.39 9.01 -1.96
N GLU A 139 -0.56 8.90 -0.65
CA GLU A 139 -1.08 7.71 0.01
C GLU A 139 -2.32 8.05 0.83
N LYS A 140 -3.17 7.05 1.04
CA LYS A 140 -4.29 7.19 1.96
C LYS A 140 -3.79 7.08 3.39
N GLY A 141 -4.29 7.97 4.24
CA GLY A 141 -4.22 7.73 5.69
C GLY A 141 -5.09 6.53 6.06
N PHE A 142 -4.67 5.77 7.07
CA PHE A 142 -5.49 4.72 7.67
C PHE A 142 -5.65 4.95 9.18
N LEU A 143 -6.76 4.47 9.72
CA LEU A 143 -7.04 4.51 11.14
C LEU A 143 -7.61 3.16 11.58
N THR A 144 -6.88 2.46 12.45
CA THR A 144 -7.38 1.23 13.06
C THR A 144 -8.00 1.54 14.41
N LEU A 145 -9.29 1.25 14.57
CA LEU A 145 -10.03 1.41 15.83
C LEU A 145 -10.27 0.07 16.51
N ARG A 146 -10.07 0.02 17.84
CA ARG A 146 -10.46 -1.12 18.67
C ARG A 146 -11.71 -0.77 19.46
N LEU A 147 -12.84 -1.35 19.08
CA LEU A 147 -14.13 -1.15 19.76
C LEU A 147 -14.36 -2.30 20.75
N THR A 148 -14.68 -1.97 22.01
CA THR A 148 -15.03 -2.98 23.04
C THR A 148 -16.45 -2.70 23.53
N ILE A 149 -17.38 -3.61 23.20
CA ILE A 149 -18.78 -3.50 23.61
C ILE A 149 -18.99 -4.38 24.85
N LYS A 150 -19.37 -3.76 25.96
CA LYS A 150 -19.68 -4.46 27.21
C LYS A 150 -21.20 -4.52 27.38
N GLY A 151 -21.72 -5.71 27.64
CA GLY A 151 -23.13 -5.95 27.94
C GLY A 151 -23.28 -6.80 29.19
N MET A 152 -24.49 -6.84 29.74
CA MET A 152 -24.79 -7.72 30.87
C MET A 152 -24.84 -9.18 30.39
N GLY A 153 -24.21 -10.08 31.15
CA GLY A 153 -24.39 -11.52 30.97
C GLY A 153 -25.79 -11.95 31.40
N GLY A 154 -26.34 -13.00 30.78
CA GLY A 154 -27.66 -13.53 31.09
C GLY A 154 -27.78 -15.01 30.69
N HIS A 155 -28.74 -15.72 31.28
CA HIS A 155 -29.06 -17.09 30.88
C HIS A 155 -29.63 -17.06 29.46
N SER A 156 -29.18 -17.93 28.55
CA SER A 156 -29.62 -17.90 27.14
C SER A 156 -31.14 -18.06 26.96
N SER A 157 -31.85 -18.59 27.98
CA SER A 157 -33.30 -18.71 28.02
C SER A 157 -34.04 -17.45 28.49
N MET A 158 -33.34 -16.42 28.98
CA MET A 158 -33.87 -15.13 29.38
C MET A 158 -32.96 -14.01 28.85
N PRO A 159 -32.89 -13.83 27.52
CA PRO A 159 -32.00 -12.83 26.93
C PRO A 159 -32.46 -11.41 27.28
N PRO A 160 -31.53 -10.45 27.48
CA PRO A 160 -31.87 -9.05 27.56
C PRO A 160 -32.42 -8.55 26.21
N SER A 161 -33.15 -7.43 26.22
CA SER A 161 -33.73 -6.84 25.01
C SER A 161 -32.70 -6.52 23.91
N LYS A 162 -31.47 -6.14 24.30
CA LYS A 162 -30.30 -6.06 23.40
C LYS A 162 -29.05 -6.55 24.12
N SER A 163 -28.37 -7.52 23.51
CA SER A 163 -27.07 -8.00 23.99
C SER A 163 -25.92 -7.16 23.41
N SER A 164 -24.72 -7.29 23.98
CA SER A 164 -23.52 -6.66 23.43
C SER A 164 -23.24 -7.07 21.97
N LEU A 165 -23.62 -8.29 21.58
CA LEU A 165 -23.50 -8.76 20.20
C LEU A 165 -24.42 -7.98 19.26
N VAL A 166 -25.67 -7.73 19.67
CA VAL A 166 -26.62 -6.93 18.86
C VAL A 166 -26.11 -5.50 18.70
N TYR A 167 -25.61 -4.88 19.77
CA TYR A 167 -25.00 -3.56 19.68
C TYR A 167 -23.77 -3.53 18.76
N ALA A 168 -22.91 -4.55 18.81
CA ALA A 168 -21.77 -4.66 17.92
C ALA A 168 -22.21 -4.76 16.45
N ALA A 169 -23.24 -5.56 16.16
CA ALA A 169 -23.80 -5.70 14.82
C ALA A 169 -24.36 -4.36 14.30
N GLU A 170 -25.15 -3.64 15.11
CA GLU A 170 -25.69 -2.33 14.75
C GLU A 170 -24.59 -1.28 14.50
N ILE A 171 -23.48 -1.33 15.24
CA ILE A 171 -22.34 -0.44 15.01
C ILE A 171 -21.66 -0.78 13.67
N ILE A 172 -21.46 -2.06 13.38
CA ILE A 172 -20.87 -2.51 12.12
C ILE A 172 -21.76 -2.09 10.93
N GLU A 173 -23.06 -2.30 11.03
CA GLU A 173 -24.03 -1.90 10.01
C GLU A 173 -24.00 -0.39 9.78
N LYS A 174 -24.01 0.42 10.85
CA LYS A 174 -23.87 1.88 10.72
C LYS A 174 -22.55 2.31 10.09
N LEU A 175 -21.43 1.67 10.45
CA LEU A 175 -20.15 1.98 9.83
C LEU A 175 -20.14 1.60 8.35
N ASN A 176 -20.80 0.50 7.98
CA ASN A 176 -20.95 0.09 6.59
C ASN A 176 -21.79 1.11 5.79
N ASP A 177 -22.90 1.58 6.37
CA ASP A 177 -23.86 2.44 5.68
C ASP A 177 -23.45 3.93 5.64
N ASN A 178 -22.55 4.35 6.53
CA ASN A 178 -22.07 5.74 6.63
C ASN A 178 -20.61 5.85 6.14
N GLN A 179 -20.37 5.49 4.88
CA GLN A 179 -19.08 5.73 4.23
C GLN A 179 -18.83 7.23 4.01
N PHE A 180 -17.55 7.61 3.95
CA PHE A 180 -17.18 8.96 3.51
C PHE A 180 -17.62 9.17 2.05
N PRO A 181 -18.01 10.41 1.67
CA PRO A 181 -18.33 10.72 0.28
C PRO A 181 -17.09 10.49 -0.60
N ALA A 182 -17.31 9.91 -1.78
CA ALA A 182 -16.26 9.77 -2.78
C ALA A 182 -16.00 11.12 -3.46
N GLU A 183 -14.73 11.49 -3.60
CA GLU A 183 -14.32 12.74 -4.25
C GLU A 183 -13.22 12.48 -5.28
N ILE A 184 -13.27 13.22 -6.40
CA ILE A 184 -12.18 13.25 -7.37
C ILE A 184 -11.18 14.33 -6.92
N ILE A 185 -10.16 13.91 -6.20
CA ILE A 185 -9.05 14.78 -5.80
C ILE A 185 -8.05 14.99 -6.94
N SER A 186 -7.23 16.04 -6.85
CA SER A 186 -6.27 16.42 -7.90
C SER A 186 -5.37 15.26 -8.41
N PRO A 187 -4.80 14.37 -7.55
CA PRO A 187 -4.06 13.20 -8.02
C PRO A 187 -4.87 12.24 -8.90
N ILE A 188 -6.16 12.06 -8.59
CA ILE A 188 -7.05 11.17 -9.34
C ILE A 188 -7.46 11.81 -10.66
N ALA A 189 -7.75 13.11 -10.66
CA ALA A 189 -8.00 13.86 -11.89
C ALA A 189 -6.79 13.78 -12.83
N ALA A 190 -5.59 14.05 -12.31
CA ALA A 190 -4.35 13.94 -13.09
C ALA A 190 -4.12 12.52 -13.61
N PHE A 191 -4.44 11.49 -12.81
CA PHE A 191 -4.39 10.11 -13.29
C PHE A 191 -5.34 9.90 -14.48
N PHE A 192 -6.59 10.35 -14.39
CA PHE A 192 -7.55 10.24 -15.49
C PHE A 192 -7.12 11.01 -16.74
N ASP A 193 -6.57 12.21 -16.58
CA ASP A 193 -6.08 13.01 -17.70
C ASP A 193 -4.93 12.29 -18.45
N ASN A 194 -4.08 11.56 -17.73
CA ASN A 194 -2.96 10.81 -18.33
C ASN A 194 -3.41 9.50 -18.99
N VAL A 195 -4.43 8.82 -18.47
CA VAL A 195 -4.87 7.53 -19.02
C VAL A 195 -6.02 7.64 -20.01
N GLY A 196 -6.74 8.76 -20.03
CA GLY A 196 -7.99 8.93 -20.77
C GLY A 196 -7.85 8.74 -22.28
N GLU A 197 -6.70 9.08 -22.86
CA GLU A 197 -6.43 8.90 -24.30
C GLU A 197 -6.32 7.42 -24.70
N GLU A 198 -5.86 6.58 -23.80
CA GLU A 198 -5.71 5.13 -24.01
C GLU A 198 -7.01 4.36 -23.72
N MET A 199 -8.03 5.05 -23.22
CA MET A 199 -9.34 4.45 -22.94
C MET A 199 -10.26 4.53 -24.17
N GLY A 200 -11.24 3.62 -24.24
CA GLY A 200 -12.26 3.67 -25.29
C GLY A 200 -13.03 5.00 -25.31
N PHE A 201 -13.54 5.38 -26.50
CA PHE A 201 -14.19 6.66 -26.78
C PHE A 201 -15.17 7.14 -25.69
N PHE A 202 -16.02 6.25 -25.17
CA PHE A 202 -16.99 6.60 -24.12
C PHE A 202 -16.31 7.00 -22.81
N SER A 203 -15.30 6.27 -22.37
CA SER A 203 -14.55 6.57 -21.15
C SER A 203 -13.74 7.87 -21.31
N GLN A 204 -13.11 8.08 -22.45
CA GLN A 204 -12.42 9.31 -22.78
C GLN A 204 -13.37 10.52 -22.76
N MET A 205 -14.57 10.39 -23.36
CA MET A 205 -15.58 11.45 -23.36
C MET A 205 -16.07 11.78 -21.94
N VAL A 206 -16.23 10.77 -21.09
CA VAL A 206 -16.62 10.95 -19.69
C VAL A 206 -15.51 11.67 -18.90
N ILE A 207 -14.25 11.27 -19.07
CA ILE A 207 -13.08 11.89 -18.41
C ILE A 207 -12.87 13.33 -18.88
N ALA A 208 -12.97 13.61 -20.18
CA ALA A 208 -12.81 14.95 -20.74
C ALA A 208 -13.92 15.92 -20.30
N ASN A 209 -15.09 15.39 -19.91
CA ASN A 209 -16.24 16.15 -19.42
C ASN A 209 -16.49 15.91 -17.93
N GLN A 210 -15.43 15.73 -17.13
CA GLN A 210 -15.51 15.56 -15.67
C GLN A 210 -16.44 16.59 -15.02
N TRP A 211 -16.37 17.86 -15.43
CA TRP A 211 -17.22 18.96 -14.92
C TRP A 211 -18.74 18.70 -15.05
N LEU A 212 -19.16 17.86 -16.00
CA LEU A 212 -20.56 17.53 -16.27
C LEU A 212 -20.92 16.11 -15.81
N LEU A 213 -19.95 15.18 -15.90
CA LEU A 213 -20.17 13.74 -15.73
C LEU A 213 -19.51 13.17 -14.46
N GLU A 214 -19.03 14.03 -13.56
CA GLU A 214 -18.50 13.65 -12.25
C GLU A 214 -19.41 12.69 -11.47
N PRO A 215 -20.75 12.91 -11.35
CA PRO A 215 -21.61 11.96 -10.65
C PRO A 215 -21.65 10.56 -11.27
N LEU A 216 -21.47 10.46 -12.59
CA LEU A 216 -21.40 9.18 -13.30
C LEU A 216 -20.05 8.49 -13.07
N LEU A 217 -18.97 9.25 -13.07
CA LEU A 217 -17.62 8.76 -12.74
C LEU A 217 -17.57 8.21 -11.32
N LEU A 218 -18.01 8.99 -10.34
CA LEU A 218 -18.05 8.59 -8.93
C LEU A 218 -18.86 7.29 -8.74
N LYS A 219 -20.06 7.22 -9.31
CA LYS A 219 -20.89 6.02 -9.24
C LYS A 219 -20.25 4.78 -9.87
N THR A 220 -19.42 4.96 -10.89
CA THR A 220 -18.69 3.86 -11.55
C THR A 220 -17.53 3.40 -10.68
N MET A 221 -16.79 4.33 -10.07
CA MET A 221 -15.70 4.05 -9.14
C MET A 221 -16.19 3.39 -7.86
N GLU A 222 -17.31 3.84 -7.29
CA GLU A 222 -17.93 3.26 -6.09
C GLU A 222 -18.36 1.81 -6.28
N LYS A 223 -18.77 1.43 -7.50
CA LYS A 223 -19.15 0.04 -7.83
C LYS A 223 -17.96 -0.87 -8.06
N SER A 224 -16.82 -0.33 -8.46
CA SER A 224 -15.60 -1.10 -8.68
C SER A 224 -14.86 -1.23 -7.35
N THR A 225 -14.85 -2.42 -6.76
CA THR A 225 -14.08 -2.71 -5.52
C THR A 225 -12.58 -2.43 -5.69
N ARG A 226 -12.08 -2.34 -6.93
CA ARG A 226 -10.68 -2.01 -7.24
C ARG A 226 -10.42 -0.49 -7.33
N LEU A 227 -11.45 0.31 -7.61
CA LEU A 227 -11.39 1.77 -7.78
C LEU A 227 -12.17 2.53 -6.69
N GLN A 228 -12.69 1.86 -5.67
CA GLN A 228 -13.15 2.45 -4.39
C GLN A 228 -12.03 3.23 -3.64
N CYS A 229 -10.89 3.44 -4.29
CA CYS A 229 -9.86 4.40 -3.99
C CYS A 229 -10.10 5.82 -4.52
N ALA A 230 -11.36 6.25 -4.67
CA ALA A 230 -11.66 7.68 -4.71
C ALA A 230 -11.22 8.31 -3.38
N GLY A 231 -10.49 9.42 -3.45
CA GLY A 231 -9.88 10.06 -2.29
C GLY A 231 -10.95 10.61 -1.36
N THR A 232 -10.72 10.50 -0.05
CA THR A 232 -11.53 11.18 0.97
C THR A 232 -10.69 12.32 1.52
N HIS A 233 -11.04 13.58 1.23
CA HIS A 233 -10.31 14.71 1.78
C HIS A 233 -10.84 15.02 3.20
N TYR A 234 -9.94 15.08 4.18
CA TYR A 234 -10.28 15.53 5.53
C TYR A 234 -10.10 17.05 5.59
N ASN A 235 -11.20 17.81 5.70
CA ASN A 235 -11.11 19.22 6.11
C ASN A 235 -10.71 19.25 7.59
N ARG A 236 -9.48 19.66 7.91
CA ARG A 236 -9.15 20.03 9.30
C ARG A 236 -9.76 21.42 9.59
N PRO A 237 -10.39 21.62 10.76
CA PRO A 237 -10.75 22.95 11.24
C PRO A 237 -9.51 23.81 11.56
#